data_AF-A0A2H0B4C1-F1
#
_entry.id   AF-A0A2H0B4C1-F1
#
_cell.length_a   1.000
_cell.length_b   1.000
_cell.length_c   1.000
_cell.angle_alpha   90.00
_cell.angle_beta   90.00
_cell.angle_gamma   90.00
#
_symmetry.space_group_name_H-M   'P 1'
#
loop_
_entity.id
_entity.type
_entity.pdbx_description
1 polymer ?
#
loop_
_entity_poly.entity_id
_entity_poly.type
_entity_poly.pdbx_seq_one_letter_code
_entity_poly.pdbx_strand_id
1 'polypeptide(L)' 'MKSVKLLIFGQVQGVGFRYWVRGKMRELGVDGDVWNNDDG' A
#
# COMPACT_ATOMS: atom_id res chain seq x y z
N MET A 1 -0.23 -0.87 -20.57
CA MET A 1 0.09 -0.92 -19.13
C MET A 1 -1.21 -0.76 -18.36
N LYS A 2 -1.46 -1.55 -17.31
CA LYS A 2 -2.70 -1.47 -16.50
C LYS A 2 -2.36 -0.93 -15.11
N SER A 3 -3.27 -0.15 -14.53
CA SER A 3 -3.17 0.37 -13.15
C SER A 3 -4.46 0.05 -12.42
N VAL A 4 -4.36 -0.17 -11.10
CA VAL A 4 -5.49 -0.48 -10.21
C VAL A 4 -5.36 0.39 -8.96
N LYS A 5 -6.48 0.97 -8.52
CA LYS A 5 -6.57 1.68 -7.23
C LYS A 5 -7.25 0.77 -6.21
N LEU A 6 -6.63 0.61 -5.05
CA LEU A 6 -7.12 -0.23 -3.96
C LEU A 6 -7.42 0.63 -2.73
N LEU A 7 -8.46 0.27 -1.99
CA LEU A 7 -8.74 0.76 -0.65
C LEU A 7 -8.66 -0.42 0.31
N ILE A 8 -7.93 -0.25 1.41
CA ILE A 8 -7.69 -1.29 2.40
C ILE A 8 -8.24 -0.81 3.73
N PHE A 9 -9.03 -1.65 4.40
CA PHE A 9 -9.70 -1.34 5.65
C PHE A 9 -9.32 -2.34 6.74
N GLY A 10 -9.50 -1.94 8.00
CA GLY A 10 -9.15 -2.74 9.19
C GLY A 10 -8.00 -2.12 9.97
N GLN A 11 -7.30 -2.91 10.79
CA GLN A 11 -6.15 -2.43 11.56
C GLN A 11 -4.89 -2.39 10.67
N VAL A 12 -4.82 -1.41 9.78
CA VAL A 12 -3.73 -1.29 8.78
C VAL A 12 -2.87 -0.04 8.95
N GLN A 13 -3.30 0.90 9.79
CA GLN A 13 -2.51 2.07 10.16
C GLN A 13 -1.75 1.86 11.48
N GLY A 14 -0.59 2.49 11.63
CA GLY A 14 0.27 2.34 12.81
C GLY A 14 1.00 0.99 12.94
N VAL A 15 0.76 0.03 12.05
CA VAL A 15 1.32 -1.34 12.10
C VAL A 15 2.47 -1.59 11.12
N GLY A 16 3.00 -0.54 10.48
CA GLY A 16 4.07 -0.68 9.48
C GLY A 16 3.62 -1.14 8.09
N PHE A 17 2.31 -1.19 7.82
CA PHE A 17 1.74 -1.68 6.56
C PHE A 17 2.36 -1.01 5.31
N ARG A 18 2.50 0.33 5.31
CA ARG A 18 3.11 1.07 4.19
C ARG A 18 4.56 0.66 3.90
N TYR A 19 5.34 0.36 4.94
CA TYR A 19 6.72 -0.09 4.77
C TYR A 19 6.74 -1.47 4.10
N TRP A 20 5.89 -2.39 4.58
CA TRP A 20 5.76 -3.72 4.00
C TRP A 20 5.31 -3.68 2.53
N VAL A 21 4.28 -2.88 2.20
CA VAL A 21 3.78 -2.74 0.82
C VAL A 21 4.88 -2.26 -0.13
N ARG A 22 5.66 -1.24 0.25
CA ARG A 22 6.78 -0.75 -0.57
C ARG A 22 7.84 -1.84 -0.81
N GLY A 23 8.13 -2.66 0.20
CA GLY A 23 9.01 -3.81 0.06
C GLY A 23 8.48 -4.81 -0.98
N LYS A 24 7.20 -5.16 -0.89
CA LYS A 24 6.55 -6.08 -1.84
C LYS A 24 6.43 -5.53 -3.26
N MET A 25 6.16 -4.24 -3.42
CA MET A 25 6.18 -3.58 -4.72
C MET A 25 7.55 -3.71 -5.40
N ARG A 26 8.64 -3.48 -4.65
CA ARG A 26 10.00 -3.68 -5.15
C ARG A 26 10.30 -5.13 -5.51
N GLU A 27 9.90 -6.08 -4.66
CA GLU A 27 10.08 -7.53 -4.91
C GLU A 27 9.36 -8.00 -6.17
N LEU A 28 8.16 -7.47 -6.43
CA LEU A 28 7.32 -7.86 -7.57
C LEU A 28 7.55 -7.02 -8.83
N GLY A 29 8.41 -5.99 -8.77
CA GLY A 29 8.61 -5.06 -9.89
C GLY A 29 7.35 -4.26 -10.25
N VAL A 30 6.54 -3.91 -9.25
CA VAL A 30 5.31 -3.12 -9.42
C VAL A 30 5.59 -1.67 -9.05
N ASP A 31 5.32 -0.76 -9.97
CA ASP A 31 5.42 0.69 -9.73
C ASP A 31 4.12 1.25 -9.12
N GLY A 32 4.25 2.29 -8.28
CA GLY A 32 3.13 3.03 -7.70
C GLY A 32 3.38 3.53 -6.28
N ASP A 33 2.32 3.96 -5.62
CA ASP A 33 2.35 4.64 -4.33
C ASP A 33 1.42 4.01 -3.29
N VAL A 34 1.77 4.19 -2.02
CA VAL A 34 0.96 3.79 -0.86
C VAL A 34 0.98 4.87 0.21
N TRP A 35 -0.20 5.26 0.68
CA TRP A 35 -0.41 6.26 1.73
C TRP A 35 -1.54 5.84 2.66
N ASN A 36 -1.60 6.47 3.83
CA ASN A 36 -2.72 6.33 4.76
C ASN A 36 -3.73 7.44 4.43
N ASN A 37 -5.01 7.13 4.49
CA ASN A 37 -6.08 8.13 4.43
C ASN A 37 -6.47 8.54 5.86
N ASP A 38 -7.16 9.68 6.00
CA ASP A 38 -7.57 10.19 7.30
C ASP A 38 -8.72 9.39 7.94
N ASP A 39 -9.35 8.49 7.18
CA ASP A 39 -10.54 7.71 7.57
C ASP A 39 -10.23 6.34 8.23
N GLY A 40 -8.96 5.97 8.38
CA GLY A 40 -8.54 4.82 9.20
C GLY A 40 -7.56 3.86 8.57
#